data_AF-Q0U3T4-F1
#
_entry.id   AF-Q0U3T4-F1
#
_cell.length_a   1.000
_cell.length_b   1.000
_cell.length_c   1.000
_cell.angle_alpha   90.00
_cell.angle_beta   90.00
_cell.angle_gamma   90.00
#
_symmetry.space_group_name_H-M   'P 1'
#
loop_
_entity.id
_entity.type
_entity.pdbx_description
1 polymer ?
#
loop_
_entity_poly.entity_id
_entity_poly.type
_entity_poly.pdbx_seq_one_letter_code
_entity_poly.pdbx_strand_id
1 'polypeptide(L)'
;MARTIWIHTSEREGELGKEDLLNKLTALNLLNAFACSVKHRLRFEPGIDYPDLRERVEFLDTFAKAADVDIPPPSDKGKAKAVGEYLGVTFAESNPRKRIKRSKKPLGNLSLEILNHLSCYVHSVIDNDTLKIGLYQNQAITGIVQLNEALTGMDRVLQTPLPIAYSIAISQITWVYVMMLPFQLWDDLRWITIPGCIFAAYIIIGLAAIGREIENPFGNDVNDLPLEAYCEELELDIDTITSQPAPTAREFMRRDGNMPIWPLSQKNYESWAGRSKQDIRDALMTKTKADMAVRKSFAVSRDSESDEKAGHTLQQDA
;
A
#
# COMPACT_ATOMS: atom_id res chain seq x y z
N MET A 1 5.67 -10.33 -7.80
CA MET A 1 5.20 -10.87 -9.10
C MET A 1 5.85 -10.17 -10.29
N ALA A 2 5.78 -8.84 -10.42
CA ALA A 2 6.37 -8.08 -11.55
C ALA A 2 7.84 -8.45 -11.86
N ARG A 3 8.71 -8.47 -10.83
CA ARG A 3 10.11 -8.91 -10.96
C ARG A 3 10.24 -10.36 -11.48
N THR A 4 9.38 -11.26 -11.04
CA THR A 4 9.38 -12.66 -11.49
C THR A 4 9.06 -12.74 -12.98
N ILE A 5 8.06 -11.98 -13.44
CA ILE A 5 7.70 -11.91 -14.86
C ILE A 5 8.83 -11.28 -15.67
N TRP A 6 9.36 -10.13 -15.24
CA TRP A 6 10.34 -9.37 -16.01
C TRP A 6 11.72 -10.07 -16.09
N ILE A 7 12.24 -10.57 -14.96
CA ILE A 7 13.60 -11.10 -14.86
C ILE A 7 13.69 -12.58 -15.24
N HIS A 8 12.70 -13.38 -14.84
CA HIS A 8 12.82 -14.85 -14.95
C HIS A 8 12.13 -15.45 -16.16
N THR A 9 11.28 -14.69 -16.86
CA THR A 9 10.70 -15.12 -18.13
C THR A 9 11.69 -14.84 -19.25
N SER A 10 12.18 -15.88 -19.91
CA SER A 10 13.05 -15.73 -21.08
C SER A 10 12.26 -15.31 -22.33
N GLU A 11 12.90 -14.54 -23.22
CA GLU A 11 12.36 -14.19 -24.53
C GLU A 11 12.90 -15.16 -25.58
N ARG A 12 12.02 -15.66 -26.45
CA ARG A 12 12.41 -16.56 -27.55
C ARG A 12 13.14 -15.80 -28.65
N GLU A 13 13.85 -16.51 -29.53
CA GLU A 13 14.55 -15.87 -30.65
C GLU A 13 13.59 -15.47 -31.79
N GLY A 14 13.91 -14.38 -32.51
CA GLY A 14 13.16 -13.89 -33.67
C GLY A 14 11.92 -13.08 -33.32
N GLU A 15 10.90 -13.10 -34.20
CA GLU A 15 9.64 -12.36 -34.03
C GLU A 15 8.87 -12.79 -32.77
N LEU A 16 9.03 -14.04 -32.34
CA LEU A 16 8.42 -14.58 -31.12
C LEU A 16 8.93 -13.88 -29.86
N GLY A 17 10.20 -13.44 -29.83
CA GLY A 17 10.75 -12.70 -28.69
C GLY A 17 10.11 -11.33 -28.51
N LYS A 18 9.77 -10.67 -29.62
CA LYS A 18 9.04 -9.40 -29.59
C LYS A 18 7.62 -9.58 -29.06
N GLU A 19 6.95 -10.65 -29.48
CA GLU A 19 5.63 -11.02 -28.95
C GLU A 19 5.70 -11.31 -27.44
N ASP A 20 6.70 -12.09 -27.00
CA ASP A 20 6.92 -12.40 -25.58
C ASP A 20 7.13 -11.12 -24.75
N LEU A 21 7.91 -10.17 -25.27
CA LEU A 21 8.13 -8.88 -24.62
C LEU A 21 6.83 -8.06 -24.49
N LEU A 22 6.03 -8.00 -25.55
CA LEU A 22 4.73 -7.30 -25.53
C LEU A 22 3.74 -7.99 -24.58
N ASN A 23 3.75 -9.32 -24.52
CA ASN A 23 2.93 -10.08 -23.58
C ASN A 23 3.36 -9.85 -22.13
N LYS A 24 4.65 -9.76 -21.84
CA LYS A 24 5.16 -9.36 -20.51
C LYS A 24 4.66 -7.97 -20.13
N LEU A 25 4.80 -6.99 -21.01
CA LEU A 25 4.35 -5.61 -20.76
C LEU A 25 2.84 -5.57 -20.52
N THR A 26 2.06 -6.33 -21.30
CA THR A 26 0.61 -6.46 -21.10
C THR A 26 0.29 -7.06 -19.74
N ALA A 27 0.98 -8.13 -19.33
CA ALA A 27 0.79 -8.73 -18.00
C ALA A 27 1.17 -7.77 -16.86
N LEU A 28 2.21 -6.96 -17.02
CA LEU A 28 2.59 -5.93 -16.05
C LEU A 28 1.56 -4.79 -15.99
N ASN A 29 1.01 -4.36 -17.13
CA ASN A 29 -0.09 -3.40 -17.17
C ASN A 29 -1.36 -3.95 -16.50
N LEU A 30 -1.62 -5.26 -16.60
CA LEU A 30 -2.73 -5.92 -15.90
C LEU A 30 -2.50 -5.95 -14.37
N LEU A 31 -1.25 -5.98 -13.89
CA LEU A 31 -0.98 -5.83 -12.44
C LEU A 31 -1.33 -4.43 -11.94
N ASN A 32 -1.01 -3.38 -12.71
CA ASN A 32 -1.42 -2.01 -12.40
C ASN A 32 -2.94 -1.85 -12.49
N ALA A 33 -3.56 -2.43 -13.53
CA ALA A 33 -5.02 -2.44 -13.68
C ALA A 33 -5.72 -3.14 -12.52
N PHE A 34 -5.15 -4.22 -11.99
CA PHE A 34 -5.66 -4.89 -10.79
C PHE A 34 -5.65 -3.97 -9.56
N ALA A 35 -4.57 -3.22 -9.32
CA ALA A 35 -4.51 -2.27 -8.22
C ALA A 35 -5.58 -1.18 -8.35
N CYS A 36 -5.72 -0.60 -9.55
CA CYS A 36 -6.74 0.42 -9.83
C CYS A 36 -8.16 -0.15 -9.72
N SER A 37 -8.42 -1.37 -10.21
CA SER A 37 -9.73 -2.00 -10.11
C SER A 37 -10.12 -2.30 -8.66
N VAL A 38 -9.16 -2.67 -7.81
CA VAL A 38 -9.36 -2.83 -6.37
C VAL A 38 -9.73 -1.51 -5.72
N LYS A 39 -9.04 -0.41 -6.04
CA LYS A 39 -9.38 0.93 -5.55
C LYS A 39 -10.84 1.29 -5.85
N HIS A 40 -11.27 1.20 -7.10
CA HIS A 40 -12.65 1.51 -7.49
C HIS A 40 -13.67 0.57 -6.82
N ARG A 41 -13.31 -0.70 -6.64
CA ARG A 41 -14.12 -1.66 -5.91
C ARG A 41 -14.33 -1.23 -4.45
N LEU A 42 -13.27 -0.81 -3.76
CA LEU A 42 -13.33 -0.37 -2.37
C LEU A 42 -14.19 0.88 -2.18
N ARG A 43 -14.27 1.74 -3.20
CA ARG A 43 -15.12 2.94 -3.22
C ARG A 43 -16.55 2.72 -3.69
N PHE A 44 -16.93 1.47 -3.98
CA PHE A 44 -18.23 1.13 -4.58
C PHE A 44 -18.49 1.86 -5.91
N GLU A 45 -17.44 2.03 -6.70
CA GLU A 45 -17.43 2.62 -8.03
C GLU A 45 -17.48 1.51 -9.09
N PRO A 46 -18.66 1.09 -9.56
CA PRO A 46 -18.76 0.03 -10.56
C PRO A 46 -18.40 0.53 -11.96
N GLY A 47 -18.06 -0.40 -12.85
CA GLY A 47 -17.81 -0.15 -14.26
C GLY A 47 -16.33 -0.13 -14.63
N ILE A 48 -16.05 0.21 -15.88
CA ILE A 48 -14.69 0.35 -16.42
C ILE A 48 -14.37 1.78 -16.88
N ASP A 49 -15.38 2.66 -16.89
CA ASP A 49 -15.28 4.02 -17.44
C ASP A 49 -14.57 5.01 -16.49
N TYR A 50 -13.36 4.66 -16.09
CA TYR A 50 -12.44 5.49 -15.31
C TYR A 50 -11.17 5.72 -16.12
N PRO A 51 -10.61 6.94 -16.15
CA PRO A 51 -9.49 7.28 -17.04
C PRO A 51 -8.23 6.45 -16.78
N ASP A 52 -7.99 6.08 -15.53
CA ASP A 52 -6.87 5.26 -15.06
C ASP A 52 -7.03 3.76 -15.33
N LEU A 53 -8.27 3.30 -15.61
CA LEU A 53 -8.60 1.89 -15.75
C LEU A 53 -9.00 1.50 -17.18
N ARG A 54 -9.77 2.36 -17.85
CA ARG A 54 -10.39 2.09 -19.15
C ARG A 54 -9.35 1.66 -20.18
N GLU A 55 -8.28 2.44 -20.33
CA GLU A 55 -7.23 2.20 -21.32
C GLU A 55 -6.50 0.86 -21.11
N ARG A 56 -6.43 0.39 -19.87
CA ARG A 56 -5.71 -0.84 -19.50
C ARG A 56 -6.57 -2.11 -19.54
N VAL A 57 -7.90 -1.96 -19.63
CA VAL A 57 -8.84 -3.09 -19.44
C VAL A 57 -9.86 -3.19 -20.59
N GLU A 58 -10.06 -2.13 -21.38
CA GLU A 58 -11.07 -2.10 -22.45
C GLU A 58 -10.87 -3.21 -23.49
N PHE A 59 -9.66 -3.68 -23.71
CA PHE A 59 -9.39 -4.80 -24.63
C PHE A 59 -9.77 -6.19 -24.06
N LEU A 60 -10.01 -6.31 -22.76
CA LEU A 60 -10.42 -7.56 -22.13
C LEU A 60 -11.92 -7.81 -22.33
N ASP A 61 -12.29 -9.07 -22.54
CA ASP A 61 -13.69 -9.51 -22.55
C ASP A 61 -14.13 -9.81 -21.11
N THR A 62 -14.70 -8.79 -20.46
CA THR A 62 -15.09 -8.83 -19.05
C THR A 62 -16.60 -8.63 -18.88
N PHE A 63 -17.17 -9.28 -17.86
CA PHE A 63 -18.56 -9.04 -17.44
C PHE A 63 -18.74 -7.60 -16.98
N ALA A 64 -17.71 -7.01 -16.37
CA ALA A 64 -17.70 -5.60 -15.97
C ALA A 64 -17.88 -4.67 -17.18
N LYS A 65 -17.17 -4.91 -18.29
CA LYS A 65 -17.34 -4.17 -19.55
C LYS A 65 -18.74 -4.35 -20.13
N ALA A 66 -19.25 -5.58 -20.14
CA ALA A 66 -20.59 -5.86 -20.66
C ALA A 66 -21.70 -5.18 -19.84
N ALA A 67 -21.48 -4.99 -18.53
CA ALA A 67 -22.43 -4.37 -17.63
C ALA A 67 -22.36 -2.83 -17.63
N ASP A 68 -21.27 -2.24 -18.11
CA ASP A 68 -20.98 -0.79 -18.05
C ASP A 68 -22.08 0.07 -18.69
N VAL A 69 -22.63 -0.38 -19.82
CA VAL A 69 -23.71 0.30 -20.57
C VAL A 69 -24.98 0.48 -19.74
N ASP A 70 -25.22 -0.41 -18.76
CA ASP A 70 -26.42 -0.41 -17.92
C ASP A 70 -26.22 0.32 -16.58
N ILE A 71 -25.02 0.84 -16.31
CA ILE A 71 -24.70 1.52 -15.06
C ILE A 71 -25.28 2.94 -15.07
N PRO A 72 -26.11 3.32 -14.07
CA PRO A 72 -26.58 4.69 -13.96
C PRO A 72 -25.42 5.67 -13.74
N PRO A 73 -25.42 6.84 -14.41
CA PRO A 73 -24.40 7.86 -14.18
C PRO A 73 -24.44 8.36 -12.73
N PRO A 74 -23.33 8.93 -12.23
CA PRO A 74 -23.31 9.56 -10.92
C PRO A 74 -24.38 10.66 -10.84
N SER A 75 -25.07 10.74 -9.70
CA SER A 75 -26.10 11.75 -9.43
C SER A 75 -25.48 12.89 -8.64
N ASP A 76 -25.62 14.13 -9.11
CA ASP A 76 -25.21 15.31 -8.36
C ASP A 76 -25.95 15.41 -7.02
N LYS A 77 -25.21 15.77 -5.96
CA LYS A 77 -25.77 15.99 -4.63
C LYS A 77 -26.42 17.37 -4.57
N GLY A 78 -27.70 17.44 -4.21
CA GLY A 78 -28.38 18.72 -3.94
C GLY A 78 -27.83 19.43 -2.69
N LYS A 79 -27.88 20.77 -2.65
CA LYS A 79 -27.30 21.60 -1.56
C LYS A 79 -27.75 21.21 -0.15
N ALA A 80 -29.03 20.91 0.05
CA ALA A 80 -29.56 20.49 1.35
C ALA A 80 -29.00 19.14 1.82
N LYS A 81 -28.66 18.25 0.87
CA LYS A 81 -28.09 16.94 1.16
C LYS A 81 -26.63 17.04 1.58
N ALA A 82 -25.86 17.91 0.93
CA ALA A 82 -24.48 18.20 1.30
C ALA A 82 -24.37 18.78 2.72
N VAL A 83 -25.28 19.69 3.09
CA VAL A 83 -25.33 20.26 4.45
C VAL A 83 -25.70 19.19 5.49
N GLY A 84 -26.67 18.33 5.20
CA GLY A 84 -27.04 17.24 6.10
C GLY A 84 -25.92 16.22 6.32
N GLU A 85 -25.16 15.92 5.27
CA GLU A 85 -23.98 15.04 5.31
C GLU A 85 -22.84 15.68 6.14
N TYR A 86 -22.56 16.96 5.93
CA TYR A 86 -21.59 17.72 6.74
C TYR A 86 -21.96 17.76 8.23
N LEU A 87 -23.25 17.91 8.54
CA LEU A 87 -23.76 17.90 9.91
C LEU A 87 -23.87 16.47 10.50
N GLY A 88 -23.52 15.43 9.75
CA GLY A 88 -23.56 14.05 10.24
C GLY A 88 -24.96 13.51 10.50
N VAL A 89 -25.96 14.06 9.80
CA VAL A 89 -27.35 13.60 9.87
C VAL A 89 -27.48 12.34 9.03
N THR A 90 -27.54 11.19 9.69
CA THR A 90 -27.48 9.85 9.07
C THR A 90 -28.56 9.59 8.01
N PHE A 91 -29.71 10.25 8.08
CA PHE A 91 -30.77 10.14 7.05
C PHE A 91 -30.48 10.94 5.77
N ALA A 92 -29.57 11.91 5.82
CA ALA A 92 -29.18 12.74 4.68
C ALA A 92 -28.00 12.15 3.88
N GLU A 93 -27.31 11.14 4.43
CA GLU A 93 -26.11 10.56 3.84
C GLU A 93 -26.42 9.77 2.55
N SER A 94 -25.57 9.92 1.53
CA SER A 94 -25.73 9.16 0.29
C SER A 94 -25.18 7.75 0.46
N ASN A 95 -26.04 6.73 0.34
CA ASN A 95 -25.57 5.34 0.33
C ASN A 95 -24.58 5.12 -0.83
N PRO A 96 -23.30 4.78 -0.55
CA PRO A 96 -22.28 4.61 -1.58
C PRO A 96 -22.60 3.41 -2.50
N ARG A 97 -23.35 2.41 -2.00
CA ARG A 97 -23.80 1.24 -2.78
C ARG A 97 -25.02 1.51 -3.67
N LYS A 98 -25.53 2.75 -3.72
CA LYS A 98 -26.75 3.09 -4.46
C LYS A 98 -26.64 2.81 -5.95
N ARG A 99 -25.47 3.07 -6.56
CA ARG A 99 -25.22 2.77 -7.99
C ARG A 99 -25.28 1.28 -8.25
N ILE A 100 -24.60 0.48 -7.43
CA ILE A 100 -24.59 -0.98 -7.48
C ILE A 100 -26.01 -1.54 -7.34
N LYS A 101 -26.78 -1.09 -6.34
CA LYS A 101 -28.16 -1.55 -6.09
C LYS A 101 -29.15 -1.18 -7.19
N ARG A 102 -28.87 -0.16 -7.98
CA ARG A 102 -29.73 0.29 -9.09
C ARG A 102 -29.45 -0.43 -10.39
N SER A 103 -28.30 -1.09 -10.52
CA SER A 103 -28.00 -1.91 -11.69
C SER A 103 -28.97 -3.08 -11.77
N LYS A 104 -29.52 -3.32 -12.96
CA LYS A 104 -30.42 -4.46 -13.23
C LYS A 104 -29.65 -5.74 -13.54
N LYS A 105 -28.38 -5.62 -13.96
CA LYS A 105 -27.51 -6.74 -14.33
C LYS A 105 -26.40 -6.94 -13.29
N PRO A 106 -25.88 -8.17 -13.15
CA PRO A 106 -24.69 -8.41 -12.34
C PRO A 106 -23.51 -7.63 -12.95
N LEU A 107 -22.84 -6.83 -12.13
CA LEU A 107 -21.75 -5.93 -12.55
C LEU A 107 -20.39 -6.63 -12.72
N GLY A 108 -20.32 -7.94 -12.45
CA GLY A 108 -19.06 -8.67 -12.44
C GLY A 108 -18.15 -8.30 -11.25
N ASN A 109 -16.96 -8.89 -11.23
CA ASN A 109 -15.89 -8.50 -10.32
C ASN A 109 -14.62 -8.34 -11.12
N LEU A 110 -14.41 -7.11 -11.61
CA LEU A 110 -13.32 -6.82 -12.51
C LEU A 110 -11.95 -7.23 -11.96
N SER A 111 -11.69 -7.01 -10.67
CA SER A 111 -10.43 -7.40 -10.03
C SER A 111 -10.19 -8.91 -10.13
N LEU A 112 -11.21 -9.75 -9.94
CA LEU A 112 -11.10 -11.20 -10.12
C LEU A 112 -10.95 -11.59 -11.59
N GLU A 113 -11.64 -10.90 -12.50
CA GLU A 113 -11.55 -11.16 -13.93
C GLU A 113 -10.15 -10.84 -14.47
N ILE A 114 -9.52 -9.76 -14.01
CA ILE A 114 -8.12 -9.44 -14.30
C ILE A 114 -7.17 -10.54 -13.76
N LEU A 115 -7.41 -11.04 -12.54
CA LEU A 115 -6.63 -12.15 -11.99
C LEU A 115 -6.76 -13.44 -12.82
N ASN A 116 -7.94 -13.71 -13.40
CA ASN A 116 -8.11 -14.85 -14.31
C ASN A 116 -7.24 -14.71 -15.56
N HIS A 117 -7.22 -13.51 -16.17
CA HIS A 117 -6.36 -13.25 -17.33
C HIS A 117 -4.86 -13.35 -16.98
N LEU A 118 -4.45 -12.85 -15.81
CA LEU A 118 -3.08 -13.01 -15.31
C LEU A 118 -2.71 -14.49 -15.07
N SER A 119 -3.65 -15.29 -14.58
CA SER A 119 -3.47 -16.74 -14.42
C SER A 119 -3.27 -17.44 -15.76
N CYS A 120 -4.09 -17.11 -16.77
CA CYS A 120 -3.91 -17.60 -18.13
C CYS A 120 -2.55 -17.21 -18.73
N TYR A 121 -2.09 -15.98 -18.49
CA TYR A 121 -0.76 -15.54 -18.91
C TYR A 121 0.36 -16.40 -18.27
N VAL A 122 0.33 -16.58 -16.94
CA VAL A 122 1.33 -17.41 -16.25
C VAL A 122 1.31 -18.85 -16.77
N HIS A 123 0.13 -19.42 -17.02
CA HIS A 123 0.00 -20.74 -17.63
C HIS A 123 0.65 -20.79 -19.02
N SER A 124 0.37 -19.81 -19.89
CA SER A 124 0.94 -19.76 -21.25
C SER A 124 2.47 -19.65 -21.26
N VAL A 125 3.04 -18.94 -20.28
CA VAL A 125 4.49 -18.75 -20.11
C VAL A 125 5.17 -20.05 -19.64
N ILE A 126 4.46 -20.85 -18.84
CA ILE A 126 4.90 -22.19 -18.41
C ILE A 126 4.83 -23.17 -19.59
N ASP A 127 3.71 -23.20 -20.31
CA ASP A 127 3.51 -24.11 -21.46
C ASP A 127 4.52 -23.86 -22.60
N ASN A 128 4.88 -22.59 -22.82
CA ASN A 128 5.83 -22.19 -23.87
C ASN A 128 7.31 -22.33 -23.44
N ASP A 129 7.60 -22.92 -22.27
CA ASP A 129 8.95 -23.09 -21.71
C ASP A 129 9.77 -21.79 -21.57
N THR A 130 9.09 -20.64 -21.50
CA THR A 130 9.74 -19.34 -21.30
C THR A 130 10.13 -19.13 -19.84
N LEU A 131 9.36 -19.68 -18.90
CA LEU A 131 9.67 -19.72 -17.47
C LEU A 131 10.10 -21.13 -17.05
N LYS A 132 11.38 -21.46 -17.26
CA LYS A 132 11.91 -22.82 -17.18
C LYS A 132 12.05 -23.38 -15.75
N ILE A 133 12.35 -22.51 -14.79
CA ILE A 133 12.71 -22.95 -13.44
C ILE A 133 11.44 -23.09 -12.60
N GLY A 134 11.16 -24.31 -12.15
CA GLY A 134 9.95 -24.62 -11.36
C GLY A 134 9.75 -23.78 -10.10
N LEU A 135 10.84 -23.32 -9.47
CA LEU A 135 10.75 -22.41 -8.32
C LEU A 135 10.12 -21.06 -8.70
N TYR A 136 10.47 -20.50 -9.86
CA TYR A 136 9.90 -19.22 -10.31
C TYR A 136 8.48 -19.39 -10.84
N GLN A 137 8.14 -20.56 -11.40
CA GLN A 137 6.76 -20.92 -11.73
C GLN A 137 5.89 -20.92 -10.46
N ASN A 138 6.36 -21.58 -9.40
CA ASN A 138 5.67 -21.58 -8.11
C ASN A 138 5.55 -20.16 -7.54
N GLN A 139 6.61 -19.36 -7.59
CA GLN A 139 6.58 -17.97 -7.13
C GLN A 139 5.58 -17.10 -7.91
N ALA A 140 5.43 -17.30 -9.22
CA ALA A 140 4.44 -16.59 -10.03
C ALA A 140 3.00 -16.95 -9.62
N ILE A 141 2.72 -18.26 -9.46
CA ILE A 141 1.42 -18.76 -9.01
C ILE A 141 1.10 -18.26 -7.60
N THR A 142 2.04 -18.37 -6.66
CA THR A 142 1.87 -17.84 -5.30
C THR A 142 1.67 -16.32 -5.31
N GLY A 143 2.30 -15.60 -6.24
CA GLY A 143 2.05 -14.17 -6.44
C GLY A 143 0.59 -13.87 -6.78
N ILE A 144 -0.03 -14.64 -7.67
CA ILE A 144 -1.47 -14.50 -7.99
C ILE A 144 -2.34 -14.81 -6.77
N VAL A 145 -2.01 -15.88 -6.03
CA VAL A 145 -2.73 -16.23 -4.79
C VAL A 145 -2.65 -15.09 -3.78
N GLN A 146 -1.48 -14.48 -3.60
CA GLN A 146 -1.30 -13.34 -2.69
C GLN A 146 -2.13 -12.12 -3.10
N LEU A 147 -2.26 -11.84 -4.41
CA LEU A 147 -3.14 -10.77 -4.91
C LEU A 147 -4.62 -11.09 -4.61
N ASN A 148 -5.04 -12.34 -4.79
CA ASN A 148 -6.40 -12.77 -4.47
C ASN A 148 -6.70 -12.70 -2.97
N GLU A 149 -5.75 -13.10 -2.12
CA GLU A 149 -5.85 -12.98 -0.65
C GLU A 149 -5.94 -11.52 -0.23
N ALA A 150 -5.15 -10.63 -0.84
CA ALA A 150 -5.23 -9.20 -0.57
C ALA A 150 -6.62 -8.63 -0.94
N LEU A 151 -7.13 -8.95 -2.13
CA LEU A 151 -8.47 -8.57 -2.57
C LEU A 151 -9.54 -9.07 -1.58
N THR A 152 -9.49 -10.34 -1.19
CA THR A 152 -10.44 -10.95 -0.26
C THR A 152 -10.34 -10.32 1.14
N GLY A 153 -9.13 -10.00 1.58
CA GLY A 153 -8.88 -9.31 2.85
C GLY A 153 -9.49 -7.91 2.88
N MET A 154 -9.30 -7.13 1.81
CA MET A 154 -9.90 -5.80 1.64
C MET A 154 -11.43 -5.88 1.52
N ASP A 155 -11.95 -6.85 0.77
CA ASP A 155 -13.39 -7.11 0.68
C ASP A 155 -13.99 -7.46 2.04
N ARG A 156 -13.29 -8.23 2.87
CA ARG A 156 -13.75 -8.55 4.22
C ARG A 156 -13.90 -7.29 5.05
N VAL A 157 -12.89 -6.41 5.06
CA VAL A 157 -12.95 -5.12 5.77
C VAL A 157 -14.12 -4.28 5.27
N LEU A 158 -14.31 -4.21 3.94
CA LEU A 158 -15.39 -3.45 3.32
C LEU A 158 -16.79 -4.03 3.59
N GLN A 159 -16.91 -5.35 3.73
CA GLN A 159 -18.16 -6.07 3.92
C GLN A 159 -18.53 -6.29 5.38
N THR A 160 -17.63 -6.02 6.33
CA THR A 160 -17.90 -6.05 7.76
C THR A 160 -17.93 -4.64 8.39
N PRO A 161 -18.76 -3.69 7.90
CA PRO A 161 -18.96 -2.43 8.61
C PRO A 161 -19.69 -2.69 9.92
N LEU A 162 -19.64 -1.73 10.85
CA LEU A 162 -20.51 -1.77 12.02
C LEU A 162 -21.97 -1.85 11.57
N PRO A 163 -22.84 -2.58 12.29
CA PRO A 163 -24.23 -2.66 11.87
C PRO A 163 -24.83 -1.25 11.87
N ILE A 164 -25.46 -0.88 10.75
CA ILE A 164 -25.95 0.49 10.47
C ILE A 164 -26.85 1.03 11.60
N ALA A 165 -27.57 0.16 12.31
CA ALA A 165 -28.39 0.54 13.45
C ALA A 165 -27.56 1.19 14.59
N TYR A 166 -26.32 0.73 14.82
CA TYR A 166 -25.43 1.30 15.84
C TYR A 166 -24.97 2.71 15.47
N SER A 167 -24.51 2.93 14.23
CA SER A 167 -24.06 4.26 13.81
C SER A 167 -25.21 5.28 13.80
N ILE A 168 -26.42 4.86 13.39
CA ILE A 168 -27.63 5.69 13.48
C ILE A 168 -27.97 5.99 14.95
N ALA A 169 -28.00 4.98 15.82
CA ALA A 169 -28.36 5.17 17.22
C ALA A 169 -27.37 6.08 17.95
N ILE A 170 -26.06 5.91 17.74
CA ILE A 170 -25.02 6.76 18.33
C ILE A 170 -25.23 8.21 17.88
N SER A 171 -25.42 8.47 16.58
CA SER A 171 -25.68 9.82 16.06
C SER A 171 -26.93 10.45 16.69
N GLN A 172 -28.05 9.70 16.75
CA GLN A 172 -29.30 10.19 17.33
C GLN A 172 -29.17 10.51 18.83
N ILE A 173 -28.53 9.62 19.60
CA ILE A 173 -28.33 9.82 21.03
C ILE A 173 -27.42 11.03 21.28
N THR A 174 -26.34 11.18 20.51
CA THR A 174 -25.45 12.35 20.60
C THR A 174 -26.20 13.65 20.37
N TRP A 175 -27.03 13.71 19.32
CA TRP A 175 -27.84 14.90 19.01
C TRP A 175 -28.86 15.21 20.11
N VAL A 176 -29.60 14.20 20.58
CA VAL A 176 -30.57 14.38 21.67
C VAL A 176 -29.87 14.84 22.95
N TYR A 177 -28.72 14.25 23.29
CA TYR A 177 -27.94 14.63 24.47
C TYR A 177 -27.49 16.09 24.41
N VAL A 178 -26.89 16.52 23.31
CA VAL A 178 -26.42 17.91 23.14
C VAL A 178 -27.59 18.91 23.18
N MET A 179 -28.74 18.57 22.60
CA MET A 179 -29.94 19.43 22.67
C MET A 179 -30.56 19.49 24.08
N MET A 180 -30.42 18.43 24.89
CA MET A 180 -30.97 18.36 26.24
C MET A 180 -30.06 19.02 27.30
N LEU A 181 -28.75 19.06 27.03
CA LEU A 181 -27.70 19.63 27.89
C LEU A 181 -27.98 21.05 28.43
N PRO A 182 -28.49 22.03 27.64
CA PRO A 182 -28.79 23.36 28.18
C PRO A 182 -29.91 23.37 29.23
N PHE A 183 -30.89 22.47 29.11
CA PHE A 183 -31.97 22.35 30.09
C PHE A 183 -31.47 21.73 31.40
N GLN A 184 -30.50 20.81 31.30
CA GLN A 184 -29.90 20.17 32.47
C GLN A 184 -29.04 21.14 33.30
N LEU A 185 -28.31 22.04 32.65
CA LEU A 185 -27.33 22.93 33.31
C LEU A 185 -27.88 24.34 33.63
N TRP A 186 -29.13 24.65 33.26
CA TRP A 186 -29.68 25.99 33.44
C TRP A 186 -29.71 26.44 34.90
N ASP A 187 -30.14 25.55 35.81
CA ASP A 187 -30.36 25.91 37.22
C ASP A 187 -29.04 26.22 37.95
N ASP A 188 -27.95 25.54 37.57
CA ASP A 188 -26.63 25.70 38.20
C ASP A 188 -25.80 26.84 37.59
N LEU A 189 -25.79 26.97 36.24
CA LEU A 189 -24.87 27.86 35.53
C LEU A 189 -25.53 29.12 34.91
N ARG A 190 -26.87 29.17 34.82
CA ARG A 190 -27.64 30.28 34.24
C ARG A 190 -27.08 30.76 32.88
N TRP A 191 -26.56 31.99 32.80
CA TRP A 191 -26.04 32.56 31.55
C TRP A 191 -24.73 31.90 31.08
N ILE A 192 -23.95 31.32 31.99
CA ILE A 192 -22.72 30.59 31.66
C ILE A 192 -23.06 29.26 30.93
N THR A 193 -24.29 28.77 31.07
CA THR A 193 -24.79 27.59 30.36
C THR A 193 -24.64 27.74 28.84
N ILE A 194 -24.85 28.93 28.27
CA ILE A 194 -24.76 29.12 26.81
C ILE A 194 -23.34 28.82 26.27
N PRO A 195 -22.27 29.53 26.69
CA PRO A 195 -20.92 29.22 26.22
C PRO A 195 -20.44 27.84 26.66
N GLY A 196 -20.83 27.37 27.85
CA GLY A 196 -20.49 26.03 28.34
C GLY A 196 -21.08 24.91 27.47
N CYS A 197 -22.36 25.03 27.08
CA CYS A 197 -23.02 24.07 26.19
C CYS A 197 -22.42 24.10 24.78
N ILE A 198 -22.07 25.27 24.25
CA ILE A 198 -21.40 25.38 22.93
C ILE A 198 -20.06 24.63 22.96
N PHE A 199 -19.26 24.85 24.01
CA PHE A 199 -17.97 24.16 24.16
C PHE A 199 -18.13 22.64 24.33
N ALA A 200 -19.08 22.20 25.17
CA ALA A 200 -19.39 20.79 25.34
C ALA A 200 -19.91 20.14 24.04
N ALA A 201 -20.80 20.82 23.31
CA ALA A 201 -21.31 20.37 22.03
C ALA A 201 -20.18 20.19 21.02
N TYR A 202 -19.24 21.14 20.94
CA TYR A 202 -18.07 21.04 20.07
C TYR A 202 -17.24 19.78 20.37
N ILE A 203 -16.95 19.50 21.65
CA ILE A 203 -16.20 18.31 22.05
C ILE A 203 -16.95 17.02 21.69
N ILE A 204 -18.22 16.93 22.06
CA ILE A 204 -19.01 15.70 21.90
C ILE A 204 -19.31 15.41 20.43
N ILE A 205 -19.75 16.42 19.66
CA ILE A 205 -20.02 16.28 18.23
C ILE A 205 -18.70 16.05 17.48
N GLY A 206 -17.63 16.75 17.86
CA GLY A 206 -16.30 16.55 17.28
C GLY A 206 -15.80 15.13 17.46
N LEU A 207 -15.92 14.56 18.67
CA LEU A 207 -15.56 13.16 18.94
C LEU A 207 -16.40 12.18 18.10
N ALA A 208 -17.71 12.43 17.99
CA ALA A 208 -18.60 11.60 17.18
C ALA A 208 -18.29 11.70 15.67
N ALA A 209 -17.86 12.87 15.19
CA ALA A 209 -17.45 13.07 13.81
C ALA A 209 -16.15 12.31 13.48
N ILE A 210 -15.14 12.39 14.35
CA ILE A 210 -13.88 11.64 14.20
C ILE A 210 -14.16 10.13 14.16
N GLY A 211 -15.02 9.63 15.05
CA GLY A 211 -15.40 8.22 15.06
C GLY A 211 -16.04 7.75 13.75
N ARG A 212 -16.78 8.62 13.06
CA ARG A 212 -17.37 8.34 11.74
C ARG A 212 -16.33 8.32 10.63
N GLU A 213 -15.41 9.29 10.63
CA GLU A 213 -14.33 9.33 9.63
C GLU A 213 -13.43 8.09 9.71
N ILE A 214 -13.14 7.59 10.92
CA ILE A 214 -12.30 6.39 11.10
C ILE A 214 -13.02 5.09 10.68
N GLU A 215 -14.35 5.09 10.55
CA GLU A 215 -15.13 3.88 10.23
C GLU A 215 -14.92 3.39 8.79
N ASN A 216 -14.67 4.30 7.83
CA ASN A 216 -14.53 3.97 6.41
C ASN A 216 -13.19 4.45 5.81
N PRO A 217 -12.08 3.72 6.02
CA PRO A 217 -10.74 4.17 5.63
C PRO A 217 -10.49 4.19 4.11
N PHE A 218 -11.42 3.70 3.29
CA PHE A 218 -11.26 3.57 1.83
C PHE A 218 -12.03 4.62 1.03
N GLY A 219 -12.62 5.61 1.70
CA GLY A 219 -13.41 6.65 1.06
C GLY A 219 -12.58 7.67 0.28
N ASN A 220 -13.07 8.91 0.29
CA ASN A 220 -12.48 10.06 -0.37
C ASN A 220 -12.24 11.22 0.62
N ASP A 221 -12.35 10.97 1.92
CA ASP A 221 -12.15 11.98 2.95
C ASP A 221 -10.65 12.27 3.12
N VAL A 222 -10.32 13.44 3.68
CA VAL A 222 -8.93 13.89 3.84
C VAL A 222 -8.12 12.95 4.75
N ASN A 223 -8.81 12.26 5.67
CA ASN A 223 -8.21 11.34 6.64
C ASN A 223 -8.23 9.87 6.16
N ASP A 224 -8.80 9.59 4.97
CA ASP A 224 -8.83 8.25 4.39
C ASP A 224 -7.46 7.87 3.80
N LEU A 225 -7.31 6.59 3.48
CA LEU A 225 -6.11 6.08 2.84
C LEU A 225 -5.94 6.70 1.43
N PRO A 226 -4.74 7.18 1.08
CA PRO A 226 -4.48 7.80 -0.23
C PRO A 226 -4.31 6.71 -1.32
N LEU A 227 -5.42 6.06 -1.69
CA LEU A 227 -5.41 4.93 -2.63
C LEU A 227 -4.89 5.32 -4.02
N GLU A 228 -5.12 6.55 -4.47
CA GLU A 228 -4.51 7.12 -5.68
C GLU A 228 -2.99 7.04 -5.64
N ALA A 229 -2.39 7.56 -4.56
CA ALA A 229 -0.94 7.62 -4.42
C ALA A 229 -0.34 6.21 -4.37
N TYR A 230 -1.01 5.25 -3.73
CA TYR A 230 -0.56 3.86 -3.77
C TYR A 230 -0.62 3.25 -5.17
N CYS A 231 -1.66 3.54 -5.96
CA CYS A 231 -1.74 3.04 -7.33
C CYS A 231 -0.67 3.68 -8.23
N GLU A 232 -0.44 4.98 -8.09
CA GLU A 232 0.60 5.73 -8.81
C GLU A 232 2.01 5.24 -8.43
N GLU A 233 2.28 5.03 -7.14
CA GLU A 233 3.57 4.50 -6.67
C GLU A 233 3.82 3.08 -7.21
N LEU A 234 2.80 2.21 -7.22
CA LEU A 234 2.91 0.89 -7.82
C LEU A 234 3.19 0.95 -9.32
N GLU A 235 2.54 1.87 -10.04
CA GLU A 235 2.80 2.09 -11.46
C GLU A 235 4.24 2.51 -11.71
N LEU A 236 4.73 3.51 -10.97
CA LEU A 236 6.11 3.99 -11.04
C LEU A 236 7.13 2.90 -10.71
N ASP A 237 6.84 2.04 -9.75
CA ASP A 237 7.69 0.89 -9.39
C ASP A 237 7.79 -0.12 -10.54
N ILE A 238 6.67 -0.43 -11.20
CA ILE A 238 6.66 -1.33 -12.36
C ILE A 238 7.39 -0.70 -13.56
N ASP A 239 7.17 0.58 -13.83
CA ASP A 239 7.86 1.32 -14.89
C ASP A 239 9.37 1.39 -14.63
N THR A 240 9.76 1.59 -13.37
CA THR A 240 11.18 1.57 -12.97
C THR A 240 11.80 0.20 -13.22
N ILE A 241 11.10 -0.89 -12.89
CA ILE A 241 11.58 -2.26 -13.13
C ILE A 241 11.72 -2.55 -14.63
N THR A 242 10.80 -2.05 -15.46
CA THR A 242 10.76 -2.30 -16.91
C THR A 242 11.64 -1.37 -17.73
N SER A 243 12.10 -0.26 -17.14
CA SER A 243 12.94 0.75 -17.81
C SER A 243 14.28 0.20 -18.33
N GLN A 244 14.75 -0.92 -17.79
CA GLN A 244 15.99 -1.58 -18.20
C GLN A 244 15.73 -3.06 -18.50
N PRO A 245 16.46 -3.64 -19.47
CA PRO A 245 16.42 -5.08 -19.71
C PRO A 245 16.84 -5.84 -18.44
N ALA A 246 16.38 -7.09 -18.32
CA ALA A 246 16.68 -7.92 -17.16
C ALA A 246 18.20 -7.96 -16.88
N PRO A 247 18.66 -7.47 -15.71
CA PRO A 247 20.08 -7.30 -15.46
C PRO A 247 20.77 -8.65 -15.33
N THR A 248 21.86 -8.84 -16.08
CA THR A 248 22.68 -10.04 -15.96
C THR A 248 23.76 -9.83 -14.90
N ALA A 249 23.93 -10.80 -13.99
CA ALA A 249 24.93 -10.75 -12.91
C ALA A 249 26.33 -10.34 -13.41
N ARG A 250 26.77 -10.94 -14.51
CA ARG A 250 28.08 -10.64 -15.11
C ARG A 250 28.22 -9.18 -15.54
N GLU A 251 27.15 -8.57 -16.00
CA GLU A 251 27.16 -7.22 -16.54
C GLU A 251 27.45 -6.21 -15.43
N PHE A 252 26.62 -6.16 -14.39
CA PHE A 252 26.80 -5.16 -13.34
C PHE A 252 27.96 -5.48 -12.38
N MET A 253 28.27 -6.76 -12.16
CA MET A 253 29.40 -7.13 -11.29
C MET A 253 30.75 -6.71 -11.87
N ARG A 254 30.87 -6.62 -13.20
CA ARG A 254 32.11 -6.22 -13.87
C ARG A 254 32.14 -4.76 -14.32
N ARG A 255 31.08 -3.98 -14.07
CA ARG A 255 31.08 -2.54 -14.37
C ARG A 255 32.23 -1.85 -13.62
N ASP A 256 32.88 -0.88 -14.27
CA ASP A 256 34.07 -0.20 -13.74
C ASP A 256 33.84 0.48 -12.39
N GLY A 257 32.60 0.92 -12.12
CA GLY A 257 32.21 1.52 -10.85
C GLY A 257 31.98 0.53 -9.69
N ASN A 258 31.99 -0.78 -9.94
CA ASN A 258 31.81 -1.77 -8.88
C ASN A 258 33.09 -1.87 -8.04
N MET A 259 32.98 -1.51 -6.76
CA MET A 259 34.05 -1.58 -5.77
C MET A 259 33.71 -2.66 -4.72
N PRO A 260 34.12 -3.93 -4.92
CA PRO A 260 33.63 -5.04 -4.10
C PRO A 260 34.01 -4.98 -2.63
N ILE A 261 35.07 -4.23 -2.29
CA ILE A 261 35.62 -4.12 -0.93
C ILE A 261 35.48 -2.68 -0.40
N TRP A 262 34.49 -1.92 -0.86
CA TRP A 262 34.15 -0.62 -0.28
C TRP A 262 33.77 -0.75 1.21
N PRO A 263 34.13 0.22 2.10
CA PRO A 263 34.94 1.43 1.85
C PRO A 263 36.46 1.21 1.99
N LEU A 264 36.90 0.01 2.37
CA LEU A 264 38.32 -0.28 2.66
C LEU A 264 39.22 -0.14 1.42
N SER A 265 38.69 -0.43 0.23
CA SER A 265 39.44 -0.30 -1.02
C SER A 265 38.60 0.34 -2.12
N GLN A 266 39.17 1.37 -2.74
CA GLN A 266 38.66 2.07 -3.93
C GLN A 266 38.89 1.29 -5.25
N LYS A 267 39.38 0.06 -5.17
CA LYS A 267 39.76 -0.73 -6.35
C LYS A 267 38.54 -1.40 -6.96
N ASN A 268 38.47 -1.35 -8.30
CA ASN A 268 37.42 -1.96 -9.09
C ASN A 268 37.48 -3.50 -9.08
N TYR A 269 36.42 -4.13 -9.59
CA TYR A 269 36.32 -5.59 -9.70
C TYR A 269 37.52 -6.20 -10.45
N GLU A 270 37.95 -5.62 -11.57
CA GLU A 270 39.04 -6.16 -12.39
C GLU A 270 40.38 -6.20 -11.64
N SER A 271 40.69 -5.16 -10.85
CA SER A 271 41.90 -5.13 -10.04
C SER A 271 41.92 -6.20 -8.96
N TRP A 272 40.76 -6.56 -8.40
CA TRP A 272 40.64 -7.66 -7.42
C TRP A 272 40.57 -9.02 -8.10
N ALA A 273 40.07 -9.12 -9.32
CA ALA A 273 40.01 -10.36 -10.09
C ALA A 273 41.41 -10.94 -10.38
N GLY A 274 42.43 -10.08 -10.49
CA GLY A 274 43.83 -10.51 -10.66
C GLY A 274 44.54 -10.96 -9.38
N ARG A 275 43.91 -10.83 -8.19
CA ARG A 275 44.51 -11.19 -6.89
C ARG A 275 44.16 -12.62 -6.47
N SER A 276 44.96 -13.19 -5.55
CA SER A 276 44.65 -14.52 -5.05
C SER A 276 43.39 -14.52 -4.17
N LYS A 277 42.72 -15.68 -4.10
CA LYS A 277 41.56 -15.85 -3.21
C LYS A 277 41.93 -15.60 -1.74
N GLN A 278 43.18 -15.85 -1.36
CA GLN A 278 43.65 -15.63 0.01
C GLN A 278 43.82 -14.14 0.31
N ASP A 279 44.40 -13.36 -0.61
CA ASP A 279 44.51 -11.90 -0.47
C ASP A 279 43.14 -11.23 -0.34
N ILE A 280 42.13 -11.73 -1.07
CA ILE A 280 40.75 -11.23 -0.97
C ILE A 280 40.18 -11.56 0.42
N ARG A 281 40.34 -12.79 0.92
CA ARG A 281 39.88 -13.19 2.25
C ARG A 281 40.56 -12.41 3.36
N ASP A 282 41.86 -12.15 3.23
CA ASP A 282 42.63 -11.36 4.20
C ASP A 282 42.16 -9.90 4.19
N ALA A 283 41.90 -9.32 3.02
CA ALA A 283 41.30 -7.98 2.92
C ALA A 283 39.90 -7.90 3.57
N LEU A 284 39.08 -8.93 3.42
CA LEU A 284 37.78 -9.03 4.09
C LEU A 284 37.92 -9.16 5.62
N MET A 285 38.89 -9.95 6.10
CA MET A 285 39.18 -10.04 7.54
C MET A 285 39.65 -8.70 8.10
N THR A 286 40.50 -7.97 7.36
CA THR A 286 40.93 -6.62 7.75
C THR A 286 39.76 -5.65 7.78
N LYS A 287 38.82 -5.71 6.83
CA LYS A 287 37.59 -4.90 6.85
C LYS A 287 36.81 -5.12 8.14
N THR A 288 36.55 -6.37 8.49
CA THR A 288 35.82 -6.72 9.71
C THR A 288 36.54 -6.26 10.97
N LYS A 289 37.88 -6.41 11.03
CA LYS A 289 38.69 -5.92 12.16
C LYS A 289 38.66 -4.39 12.28
N ALA A 290 38.72 -3.67 11.16
CA ALA A 290 38.63 -2.21 11.13
C ALA A 290 37.26 -1.74 11.63
N ASP A 291 36.17 -2.35 11.16
CA ASP A 291 34.81 -2.03 11.62
C ASP A 291 34.63 -2.34 13.12
N MET A 292 35.20 -3.44 13.62
CA MET A 292 35.18 -3.79 15.05
C MET A 292 35.98 -2.80 15.89
N ALA A 293 37.14 -2.35 15.43
CA ALA A 293 37.96 -1.35 16.11
C ALA A 293 37.25 0.01 16.19
N VAL A 294 36.62 0.43 15.08
CA VAL A 294 35.79 1.64 15.04
C VAL A 294 34.62 1.52 16.02
N ARG A 295 33.87 0.41 16.02
CA ARG A 295 32.79 0.19 17.00
C ARG A 295 33.28 0.17 18.45
N LYS A 296 34.45 -0.40 18.72
CA LYS A 296 35.07 -0.39 20.06
C LYS A 296 35.49 1.03 20.49
N SER A 297 35.86 1.90 19.56
CA SER A 297 36.16 3.32 19.86
C SER A 297 34.90 4.17 20.13
N PHE A 298 33.73 3.77 19.59
CA PHE A 298 32.43 4.38 19.93
C PHE A 298 31.87 3.88 21.26
N ALA A 299 32.26 2.68 21.70
CA ALA A 299 32.03 2.22 23.05
C ALA A 299 33.00 2.96 23.98
N VAL A 300 32.58 4.14 24.44
CA VAL A 300 33.27 4.98 25.43
C VAL A 300 33.95 4.09 26.49
N SER A 301 35.26 4.26 26.66
CA SER A 301 36.00 3.78 27.82
C SER A 301 35.35 4.39 29.06
N ARG A 302 34.60 3.58 29.80
CA ARG A 302 34.31 3.85 31.21
C ARG A 302 35.63 3.77 31.96
N ASP A 303 36.42 4.85 31.92
CA ASP A 303 37.44 5.10 32.93
C ASP A 303 36.69 5.49 34.21
N SER A 304 36.37 4.48 35.01
CA SER A 304 35.95 4.66 36.40
C SER A 304 36.45 3.47 37.21
N GLU A 305 37.77 3.34 37.32
CA GLU A 305 38.38 2.38 38.26
C GLU A 305 39.77 2.80 38.77
N SER A 306 40.01 4.12 38.92
CA SER A 306 41.22 4.62 39.60
C SER A 306 41.00 5.65 40.71
N ASP A 307 39.80 6.20 40.90
CA ASP A 307 39.57 7.23 41.94
C ASP A 307 38.99 6.70 43.28
N GLU A 308 38.66 5.41 43.39
CA GLU A 308 38.06 4.87 44.62
C GLU A 308 39.07 4.43 45.69
N LYS A 309 40.39 4.51 45.42
CA LYS A 309 41.44 4.15 46.40
C LYS A 309 42.18 5.33 47.02
N ALA A 310 41.91 6.57 46.64
CA ALA A 310 42.53 7.75 47.26
C ALA A 310 41.69 8.39 48.39
N GLY A 311 40.39 8.04 48.50
CA GLY A 311 39.48 8.64 49.48
C GLY A 311 39.41 7.96 50.85
N HIS A 312 40.04 6.79 51.04
CA HIS A 312 39.89 5.98 52.26
C HIS A 312 41.11 5.98 53.20
N THR A 313 42.12 6.84 52.98
CA THR A 313 43.33 6.92 53.83
C THR A 313 43.57 8.32 54.44
N LEU A 314 42.54 9.16 54.55
CA LEU A 314 42.63 10.46 55.22
C LEU A 314 41.54 10.69 56.28
N GLN A 315 41.07 9.61 56.92
CA GLN A 315 40.21 9.71 58.10
C GLN A 315 40.60 8.69 59.17
N GLN A 316 41.90 8.65 59.48
CA GLN A 316 42.48 8.12 60.72
C GLN A 316 43.69 9.02 61.02
N ASP A 317 43.43 10.20 61.59
CA ASP A 317 44.34 11.00 62.42
C ASP A 317 43.77 12.43 62.54
N ALA A 318 42.79 12.59 63.43
CA ALA A 318 42.43 13.80 64.20
C ALA A 318 41.11 13.57 64.96
#